data_AF-A0AAE1UDR8-F1
#
_entry.id   AF-A0AAE1UDR8-F1
#
_cell.length_a   1.000
_cell.length_b   1.000
_cell.length_c   1.000
_cell.angle_alpha   90.00
_cell.angle_beta   90.00
_cell.angle_gamma   90.00
#
_symmetry.space_group_name_H-M   'P 1'
#
loop_
_entity.id
_entity.type
_entity.pdbx_description
1 polymer ?
#
loop_
_entity_poly.entity_id
_entity_poly.type
_entity_poly.pdbx_seq_one_letter_code
_entity_poly.pdbx_strand_id
1 'polypeptide(L)'
;MWSQLSAQQMRKLSSLVTVVLVSEDVEFLVRMGGWAKENRLLVWRTRLVVVTRLPIPHLQALFSSSWTYSMMNTLVVNVEDSKLISRYK
;
A
#
# COMPACT_ATOMS: atom_id res chain seq x y z
N MET A 1 -16.73 26.20 -12.13
CA MET A 1 -16.58 25.46 -13.40
C MET A 1 -15.46 24.44 -13.20
N TRP A 2 -15.79 23.20 -12.80
CA TRP A 2 -14.78 22.16 -12.61
C TRP A 2 -14.42 21.59 -13.99
N SER A 3 -13.22 21.90 -14.49
CA SER A 3 -12.71 21.35 -15.75
C SER A 3 -12.61 19.83 -15.64
N GLN A 4 -13.36 19.09 -16.47
CA GLN A 4 -13.23 17.64 -16.56
C GLN A 4 -11.83 17.30 -17.09
N LEU A 5 -11.00 16.71 -16.23
CA LEU A 5 -9.69 16.19 -16.62
C LEU A 5 -9.90 15.04 -17.61
N SER A 6 -9.12 15.04 -18.70
CA SER A 6 -9.15 13.93 -19.64
C SER A 6 -8.67 12.64 -18.97
N ALA A 7 -9.10 11.48 -19.47
CA ALA A 7 -8.66 10.18 -18.95
C ALA A 7 -7.12 10.05 -18.92
N GLN A 8 -6.41 10.66 -19.86
CA GLN A 8 -4.95 10.67 -19.90
C GLN A 8 -4.34 11.56 -18.81
N GLN A 9 -4.93 12.71 -18.53
CA GLN A 9 -4.50 13.60 -17.44
C GLN A 9 -4.74 12.95 -16.08
N MET A 10 -5.90 12.32 -15.86
CA MET A 10 -6.16 11.55 -14.64
C MET A 10 -5.14 10.41 -14.45
N ARG A 11 -4.78 9.69 -15.51
CA ARG A 11 -3.75 8.63 -15.46
C ARG A 11 -2.34 9.16 -15.15
N LYS A 12 -2.04 10.42 -15.46
CA LYS A 12 -0.75 11.06 -15.16
C LYS A 12 -0.72 11.55 -13.71
N LEU A 13 -1.84 12.09 -13.23
CA LEU A 13 -1.96 12.51 -11.84
C LEU A 13 -1.95 11.30 -10.88
N SER A 14 -2.61 10.19 -11.24
CA SER A 14 -2.60 8.99 -10.41
C SER A 14 -1.22 8.33 -10.27
N SER A 15 -0.32 8.51 -11.25
CA SER A 15 1.08 8.05 -11.13
C SER A 15 1.94 8.86 -10.16
N LEU A 16 1.48 10.06 -9.77
CA LEU A 16 2.17 10.90 -8.81
C LEU A 16 1.73 10.61 -7.36
N VAL A 17 0.68 9.81 -7.19
CA VAL A 17 0.17 9.46 -5.87
C VAL A 17 0.93 8.25 -5.34
N THR A 18 1.48 8.41 -4.14
CA THR A 18 2.01 7.31 -3.33
C THR A 18 1.10 7.15 -2.11
N VAL A 19 0.54 5.96 -1.94
CA VAL A 19 -0.25 5.61 -0.76
C VAL A 19 0.65 4.85 0.19
N VAL A 20 0.70 5.26 1.45
CA VAL A 20 1.46 4.58 2.51
C VAL A 20 0.48 3.97 3.49
N LEU A 21 0.50 2.65 3.61
CA LEU A 21 -0.27 1.88 4.59
C LEU A 21 0.67 1.48 5.72
N VAL A 22 0.40 1.93 6.94
CA VAL A 22 1.17 1.54 8.13
C VAL A 22 0.25 0.72 9.02
N SER A 23 0.50 -0.58 9.13
CA SER A 23 -0.30 -1.45 10.01
C SER A 23 0.40 -2.76 10.33
N GLU A 24 0.16 -3.26 11.53
CA GLU A 24 0.52 -4.62 11.97
C GLU A 24 -0.71 -5.56 11.97
N ASP A 25 -1.89 -5.03 11.66
CA ASP A 25 -3.13 -5.80 11.57
C ASP A 25 -3.33 -6.34 10.15
N VAL A 26 -3.30 -7.66 10.02
CA VAL A 26 -3.51 -8.38 8.76
C VAL A 26 -4.92 -8.14 8.22
N GLU A 27 -5.95 -8.15 9.07
CA GLU A 27 -7.34 -7.96 8.62
C GLU A 27 -7.55 -6.57 8.05
N PHE A 28 -6.94 -5.56 8.67
CA PHE A 28 -6.92 -4.20 8.15
C PHE A 28 -6.29 -4.14 6.75
N LEU A 29 -5.12 -4.77 6.56
CA LEU A 29 -4.44 -4.78 5.27
C LEU A 29 -5.31 -5.48 4.20
N VAL A 30 -5.89 -6.64 4.50
CA VAL A 30 -6.81 -7.34 3.59
C VAL A 30 -7.99 -6.45 3.21
N ARG A 31 -8.63 -5.81 4.19
CA ARG A 31 -9.78 -4.92 3.97
C ARG A 31 -9.42 -3.72 3.12
N MET A 32 -8.24 -3.13 3.34
CA MET A 32 -7.74 -2.03 2.52
C MET A 32 -7.48 -2.46 1.07
N GLY A 33 -6.92 -3.65 0.86
CA GLY A 33 -6.76 -4.22 -0.48
C GLY A 33 -8.08 -4.40 -1.23
N GLY A 34 -9.13 -4.88 -0.53
CA GLY A 34 -10.47 -4.99 -1.10
C GLY A 34 -11.07 -3.63 -1.45
N TRP A 35 -11.09 -2.72 -0.47
CA TRP A 35 -11.63 -1.37 -0.63
C TRP A 35 -10.92 -0.58 -1.74
N ALA A 36 -9.60 -0.69 -1.84
CA ALA A 36 -8.83 0.00 -2.87
C ALA A 36 -9.13 -0.46 -4.29
N LYS A 37 -9.39 -1.77 -4.47
CA LYS A 37 -9.80 -2.36 -5.74
C LYS A 37 -11.18 -1.85 -6.15
N GLU A 38 -12.14 -1.87 -5.24
CA GLU A 38 -13.51 -1.42 -5.47
C GLU A 38 -13.58 0.06 -5.82
N ASN A 39 -12.83 0.89 -5.11
CA ASN A 39 -12.84 2.34 -5.28
C ASN A 39 -11.87 2.85 -6.35
N ARG A 40 -11.19 1.94 -7.08
CA ARG A 40 -10.17 2.27 -8.09
C ARG A 40 -9.08 3.22 -7.58
N LEU A 41 -8.86 3.20 -6.26
CA LEU A 41 -7.98 4.13 -5.57
C LEU A 41 -6.51 3.81 -5.85
N LEU A 42 -6.24 2.56 -6.20
CA LEU A 42 -4.91 2.02 -6.46
C LEU A 42 -4.87 1.40 -7.85
N VAL A 43 -4.96 2.25 -8.87
CA VAL A 43 -4.65 1.86 -10.26
C VAL A 43 -3.18 1.46 -10.35
N TRP A 44 -2.82 0.59 -11.30
CA TRP A 44 -1.44 0.13 -11.62
C TRP A 44 -0.32 1.20 -11.57
N ARG A 45 -0.66 2.48 -11.73
CA ARG A 45 0.27 3.61 -11.69
C ARG A 45 0.52 4.18 -10.29
N THR A 46 -0.40 3.98 -9.36
CA THR A 46 -0.28 4.43 -7.97
C THR A 46 0.71 3.53 -7.24
N ARG A 47 1.70 4.14 -6.59
CA ARG A 47 2.68 3.41 -5.79
C ARG A 47 2.06 3.13 -4.43
N LEU A 48 2.08 1.88 -4.00
CA LEU A 48 1.65 1.50 -2.67
C LEU A 48 2.88 1.13 -1.84
N VAL A 49 3.02 1.73 -0.67
CA VAL A 49 4.05 1.35 0.31
C VAL A 49 3.35 0.77 1.52
N VAL A 50 3.60 -0.50 1.84
CA VAL A 50 3.10 -1.13 3.06
C VAL A 50 4.24 -1.16 4.08
N VAL A 51 4.08 -0.45 5.18
CA VAL A 51 5.00 -0.44 6.31
C VAL A 51 4.39 -1.28 7.42
N THR A 52 5.09 -2.30 7.87
CA THR A 52 4.55 -3.26 8.84
C THR A 52 5.65 -3.91 9.64
N ARG A 53 5.29 -4.52 10.77
CA ARG A 53 6.17 -5.42 11.55
C ARG A 53 5.71 -6.88 11.48
N LEU A 54 4.81 -7.18 10.53
CA LEU A 54 4.26 -8.52 10.37
C LEU A 54 5.37 -9.53 10.05
N PRO A 55 5.32 -10.74 10.63
CA PRO A 55 6.20 -11.84 10.23
C PRO A 55 6.13 -12.09 8.72
N ILE A 56 7.26 -12.43 8.10
CA ILE A 56 7.34 -12.73 6.66
C ILE A 56 6.30 -13.78 6.21
N PRO A 57 6.00 -14.86 6.97
CA PRO A 57 4.95 -15.80 6.58
C PRO A 57 3.56 -15.17 6.46
N HIS A 58 3.22 -14.20 7.32
CA HIS A 58 1.95 -13.49 7.24
C HIS A 58 1.91 -12.55 6.03
N LEU A 59 3.03 -11.92 5.68
CA LEU A 59 3.15 -11.11 4.46
C LEU A 59 3.00 -11.96 3.20
N GLN A 60 3.62 -13.15 3.17
CA GLN A 60 3.46 -14.09 2.06
C GLN A 60 2.01 -14.53 1.90
N ALA A 61 1.35 -14.90 3.01
CA ALA A 61 -0.06 -15.24 2.99
C ALA A 61 -0.94 -14.08 2.51
N LEU A 62 -0.63 -12.83 2.90
CA LEU A 62 -1.32 -11.63 2.44
C LEU A 62 -1.20 -11.44 0.92
N PHE A 63 0.01 -11.57 0.35
CA PHE A 63 0.20 -11.42 -1.10
C PHE A 63 -0.39 -12.58 -1.91
N SER A 64 -0.34 -13.81 -1.37
CA SER A 64 -0.94 -14.97 -2.01
C SER A 64 -2.47 -14.92 -1.99
N SER A 65 -3.07 -14.39 -0.93
CA SER A 65 -4.54 -14.31 -0.77
C SER A 65 -5.16 -13.09 -1.44
N SER A 66 -4.40 -12.03 -1.68
CA SER A 66 -4.91 -10.77 -2.24
C SER A 66 -4.19 -10.39 -3.54
N TRP A 67 -4.82 -10.78 -4.65
CA TRP A 67 -4.41 -10.41 -6.01
C TRP A 67 -4.23 -8.90 -6.21
N THR A 68 -4.91 -8.07 -5.41
CA THR A 68 -4.81 -6.62 -5.48
C THR A 68 -3.38 -6.16 -5.25
N TYR A 69 -2.66 -6.72 -4.28
CA TYR A 69 -1.26 -6.34 -4.01
C TYR A 69 -0.31 -6.68 -5.15
N SER A 70 -0.56 -7.79 -5.84
CA SER A 70 0.21 -8.23 -7.01
C SER A 70 -0.06 -7.39 -8.27
N MET A 71 -1.24 -6.76 -8.38
CA MET A 71 -1.56 -5.85 -9.48
C MET A 71 -1.04 -4.42 -9.29
N MET A 72 -0.65 -4.07 -8.07
CA MET A 72 -0.19 -2.74 -7.71
C MET A 72 1.33 -2.66 -7.74
N ASN A 73 1.85 -1.45 -7.93
CA ASN A 73 3.27 -1.17 -7.71
C ASN A 73 3.54 -1.10 -6.20
N THR A 74 3.49 -2.26 -5.55
CA THR A 74 3.57 -2.44 -4.09
C THR A 74 5.01 -2.62 -3.65
N LEU A 75 5.48 -1.76 -2.76
CA LEU A 75 6.71 -1.92 -1.98
C LEU A 75 6.32 -2.25 -0.54
N VAL A 76 6.97 -3.25 0.06
CA VAL A 76 6.74 -3.59 1.46
C VAL A 76 8.00 -3.37 2.26
N VAL A 77 7.87 -2.55 3.29
CA VAL A 77 8.90 -2.22 4.26
C VAL A 77 8.56 -2.95 5.55
N ASN A 78 9.21 -4.09 5.75
CA ASN A 78 9.15 -4.78 7.03
C ASN A 78 10.12 -4.10 7.99
N VAL A 79 9.57 -3.39 8.98
CA VAL A 79 10.35 -2.76 10.03
C VAL A 79 10.57 -3.84 11.08
N GLU A 80 11.74 -4.48 11.05
CA GLU A 80 12.17 -5.28 12.19
C GLU A 80 12.19 -4.40 13.44
N ASP A 81 11.82 -4.97 14.59
CA ASP A 81 12.05 -4.35 15.90
C ASP A 81 13.57 -4.25 16.12
N SER A 82 14.17 -3.26 15.47
CA SER A 82 15.39 -2.65 15.96
C SER A 82 14.99 -2.01 17.27
N LYS A 83 15.16 -2.76 18.37
CA LYS A 83 15.08 -2.27 19.73
C LYS A 83 15.68 -0.87 19.71
N LEU A 84 14.84 0.14 19.89
CA LEU A 84 15.27 1.52 19.97
C LEU A 84 16.11 1.66 21.24
N ILE A 85 17.39 1.29 21.16
CA ILE A 85 18.41 1.74 22.10
C ILE A 85 18.63 3.21 21.77
N SER A 86 17.63 4.03 22.10
CA SER A 86 17.82 5.46 22.24
C SER A 86 18.57 5.69 23.55
N ARG A 87 19.88 5.41 23.53
CA ARG A 87 20.79 6.06 24.48
C ARG A 87 21.01 7.47 23.96
N TYR A 88 20.14 8.38 24.33
CA TYR A 88 20.55 9.77 24.48
C TYR A 88 21.21 9.88 25.86
N LYS A 89 22.54 10.11 25.85
CA LYS A 89 23.26 10.76 26.94
C LYS A 89 23.69 12.13 26.43
#